data_AF-A0A2V8R807-F1
#
_entry.id   AF-A0A2V8R807-F1
#
_cell.length_a   1.000
_cell.length_b   1.000
_cell.length_c   1.000
_cell.angle_alpha   90.00
_cell.angle_beta   90.00
_cell.angle_gamma   90.00
#
_symmetry.space_group_name_H-M   'P 1'
#
loop_
_entity.id
_entity.type
_entity.pdbx_description
1 polymer ?
#
loop_
_entity_poly.entity_id
_entity_poly.type
_entity_poly.pdbx_seq_one_letter_code
_entity_poly.pdbx_strand_id
1 'polypeptide(L)'
;MNAWIGIIGIVIGTFLGGGVSWFNSRFQLRHQAETERKKFILQKMETIHELLSNYKHSYRMLTAEMLKRYASEEFEELPELPEIPSEKLKMLVGFYASELNDSFQDVEKEGETYGTLIGDHLVAAARQSKKRASPSSFINRGK
;
A
#
# COMPACT_ATOMS: atom_id res chain seq x y z
N MET A 1 -27.46 -53.91 44.57
CA MET A 1 -27.71 -53.75 43.12
C MET A 1 -27.96 -52.29 42.69
N ASN A 2 -28.51 -51.41 43.54
CA ASN A 2 -28.83 -50.02 43.17
C ASN A 2 -27.63 -49.08 42.90
N ALA A 3 -26.44 -49.37 43.46
CA ALA A 3 -25.24 -48.54 43.25
C ALA A 3 -24.72 -48.59 41.80
N TRP A 4 -24.92 -49.70 41.09
CA TRP A 4 -24.48 -49.87 39.70
C TRP A 4 -25.26 -48.98 38.72
N ILE A 5 -26.54 -48.73 38.99
CA ILE A 5 -27.39 -47.86 38.16
C ILE A 5 -26.93 -46.40 38.25
N GLY A 6 -26.50 -45.94 39.44
CA GLY A 6 -25.96 -44.59 39.63
C GLY A 6 -24.62 -44.38 38.92
N ILE A 7 -23.73 -45.36 38.96
CA ILE A 7 -22.43 -45.30 38.28
C ILE A 7 -22.60 -45.29 36.75
N ILE A 8 -23.49 -46.14 36.23
CA ILE A 8 -23.79 -46.18 34.78
C ILE A 8 -24.42 -44.86 34.32
N GLY A 9 -25.31 -44.26 35.11
CA GLY A 9 -25.91 -42.96 34.82
C GLY A 9 -24.89 -41.82 34.74
N ILE A 10 -23.89 -41.81 35.64
CA ILE A 10 -22.80 -40.82 35.62
C ILE A 10 -21.93 -41.01 34.39
N VAL A 11 -21.52 -42.24 34.08
CA VAL A 11 -20.65 -42.52 32.91
C VAL A 11 -21.35 -42.14 31.61
N ILE A 12 -22.63 -42.49 31.44
CA ILE A 12 -23.41 -42.11 30.26
C ILE A 12 -23.60 -40.59 30.20
N GLY A 13 -23.91 -39.95 31.34
CA GLY A 13 -24.05 -38.49 31.43
C GLY A 13 -22.77 -37.75 31.06
N THR A 14 -21.60 -38.22 31.51
CA THR A 14 -20.29 -37.65 31.17
C THR A 14 -19.95 -37.87 29.69
N PHE A 15 -20.25 -39.04 29.12
CA PHE A 15 -20.02 -39.29 27.68
C PHE A 15 -20.93 -38.43 26.80
N LEU A 16 -22.20 -38.29 27.14
CA LEU A 16 -23.14 -37.43 26.40
C LEU A 16 -22.78 -35.95 26.56
N GLY A 17 -22.48 -35.49 27.78
CA GLY A 17 -22.05 -34.12 28.04
C GLY A 17 -20.73 -33.77 27.35
N GLY A 18 -19.76 -34.70 27.39
CA GLY A 18 -18.48 -34.56 26.69
C GLY A 18 -18.62 -34.54 25.18
N GLY A 19 -19.48 -35.40 24.61
CA GLY A 19 -19.76 -35.45 23.18
C GLY A 19 -20.43 -34.19 22.65
N VAL A 20 -21.44 -33.67 23.36
CA VAL A 20 -22.12 -32.42 22.98
C VAL A 20 -21.18 -31.22 23.10
N SER A 21 -20.37 -31.15 24.15
CA SER A 21 -19.37 -30.09 24.33
C SER A 21 -18.31 -30.12 23.22
N TRP A 22 -17.80 -31.31 22.86
CA TRP A 22 -16.84 -31.48 21.77
C TRP A 22 -17.43 -31.07 20.42
N PHE A 23 -18.68 -31.46 20.13
CA PHE A 23 -19.35 -31.09 18.89
C PHE A 23 -19.58 -29.56 18.79
N ASN A 24 -20.06 -28.94 19.87
CA ASN A 24 -20.26 -27.49 19.93
C ASN A 24 -18.94 -26.72 19.77
N SER A 25 -17.87 -27.19 20.43
CA SER A 25 -16.52 -26.63 20.28
C SER A 25 -16.03 -26.74 18.83
N ARG A 26 -16.24 -27.89 18.18
CA ARG A 26 -15.87 -28.08 16.76
C ARG A 26 -16.61 -27.10 15.84
N PHE A 27 -17.90 -26.88 16.09
CA PHE A 27 -18.72 -25.97 15.30
C PHE A 27 -18.29 -24.50 15.50
N GLN A 28 -18.05 -24.10 16.75
CA GLN A 28 -17.56 -22.76 17.08
C GLN A 28 -16.20 -22.49 16.45
N LEU A 29 -15.27 -23.43 16.50
CA LEU A 29 -13.94 -23.27 15.87
C LEU A 29 -14.04 -23.06 14.35
N ARG A 30 -14.94 -23.77 13.67
CA ARG A 30 -15.15 -23.57 12.23
C ARG A 30 -15.73 -22.20 11.93
N HIS A 31 -16.73 -21.77 12.69
CA HIS A 31 -17.36 -20.47 12.50
C HIS A 31 -16.40 -19.31 12.84
N GLN A 32 -15.58 -19.47 13.89
CA GLN A 32 -14.52 -18.54 14.24
C GLN A 32 -13.49 -18.44 13.13
N ALA A 33 -13.00 -19.57 12.60
CA ALA A 33 -12.02 -19.59 11.51
C ALA A 33 -12.55 -18.89 10.23
N GLU A 34 -13.82 -19.10 9.88
CA GLU A 34 -14.43 -18.40 8.74
C GLU A 34 -14.55 -16.90 8.98
N THR A 35 -14.94 -16.50 10.19
CA THR A 35 -15.06 -15.08 10.56
C THR A 35 -13.70 -14.40 10.61
N GLU A 36 -12.68 -15.05 11.17
CA GLU A 36 -11.30 -14.58 11.20
C GLU A 36 -10.74 -14.43 9.79
N ARG A 37 -10.99 -15.41 8.90
CA ARG A 37 -10.58 -15.31 7.51
C ARG A 37 -11.22 -14.11 6.81
N LYS A 38 -12.52 -13.88 7.00
CA LYS A 38 -13.21 -12.72 6.43
C LYS A 38 -12.64 -11.40 6.96
N LYS A 39 -12.43 -11.29 8.27
CA LYS A 39 -11.80 -10.13 8.91
C LYS A 39 -10.40 -9.87 8.37
N PHE A 40 -9.61 -10.93 8.21
CA PHE A 40 -8.26 -10.84 7.68
C PHE A 40 -8.25 -10.31 6.24
N ILE A 41 -9.10 -10.83 5.36
CA ILE A 41 -9.23 -10.35 3.98
C ILE A 41 -9.64 -8.88 3.97
N LEU A 42 -10.64 -8.49 4.78
CA LEU A 42 -11.08 -7.10 4.89
C LEU A 42 -9.93 -6.18 5.33
N GLN A 43 -9.15 -6.59 6.34
CA GLN A 43 -7.98 -5.85 6.80
C GLN A 43 -6.92 -5.68 5.69
N LYS A 44 -6.73 -6.70 4.83
CA LYS A 44 -5.82 -6.59 3.67
C LYS A 44 -6.35 -5.62 2.62
N MET A 45 -7.66 -5.62 2.36
CA MET A 45 -8.28 -4.63 1.47
C MET A 45 -8.15 -3.21 1.99
N GLU A 46 -8.35 -3.00 3.30
CA GLU A 46 -8.12 -1.71 3.95
C GLU A 46 -6.65 -1.27 3.79
N THR A 47 -5.71 -2.19 3.96
CA THR A 47 -4.27 -1.91 3.75
C THR A 47 -4.00 -1.51 2.29
N ILE A 48 -4.58 -2.19 1.31
CA ILE A 48 -4.45 -1.83 -0.12
C ILE A 48 -4.98 -0.41 -0.35
N HIS A 49 -6.16 -0.11 0.18
CA HIS A 49 -6.78 1.21 0.04
C HIS A 49 -5.92 2.33 0.67
N GLU A 50 -5.37 2.09 1.87
CA GLU A 50 -4.47 3.03 2.55
C GLU A 50 -3.22 3.30 1.70
N LEU A 51 -2.59 2.25 1.18
CA LEU A 51 -1.40 2.37 0.33
C LEU A 51 -1.69 3.11 -0.98
N LEU A 52 -2.83 2.84 -1.63
CA LEU A 52 -3.26 3.59 -2.82
C LEU A 52 -3.56 5.06 -2.51
N SER A 53 -4.15 5.34 -1.34
CA SER A 53 -4.43 6.71 -0.90
C SER A 53 -3.13 7.48 -0.66
N ASN A 54 -2.14 6.83 -0.04
CA ASN A 54 -0.81 7.39 0.16
C ASN A 54 -0.11 7.60 -1.18
N TYR A 55 -0.19 6.65 -2.11
CA TYR A 55 0.33 6.80 -3.47
C TYR A 55 -0.22 8.04 -4.17
N LYS A 56 -1.56 8.19 -4.18
CA LYS A 56 -2.24 9.35 -4.76
C LYS A 56 -1.83 10.66 -4.08
N HIS A 57 -1.69 10.66 -2.76
CA HIS A 57 -1.26 11.84 -2.02
C HIS A 57 0.17 12.25 -2.39
N SER A 58 1.11 11.29 -2.38
CA SER A 58 2.50 11.52 -2.78
C SER A 58 2.59 12.07 -4.20
N TYR A 59 1.83 11.49 -5.13
CA TYR A 59 1.79 11.96 -6.51
C TYR A 59 1.26 13.41 -6.60
N ARG A 60 0.15 13.72 -5.92
CA ARG A 60 -0.41 15.08 -5.92
C ARG A 60 0.57 16.10 -5.32
N MET A 61 1.26 15.74 -4.24
CA MET A 61 2.26 16.60 -3.61
C MET A 61 3.43 16.84 -4.56
N LEU A 62 3.94 15.79 -5.21
CA LEU A 62 4.98 15.89 -6.22
C LEU A 62 4.54 16.80 -7.38
N THR A 63 3.35 16.59 -7.94
CA THR A 63 2.82 17.45 -9.01
C THR A 63 2.71 18.92 -8.58
N ALA A 64 2.15 19.17 -7.38
CA ALA A 64 1.93 20.52 -6.88
C ALA A 64 3.26 21.26 -6.63
N GLU A 65 4.25 20.56 -6.08
CA GLU A 65 5.56 21.12 -5.84
C GLU A 65 6.30 21.42 -7.14
N MET A 66 6.20 20.54 -8.12
CA MET A 66 6.77 20.75 -9.44
C MET A 66 6.14 21.95 -10.15
N LEU A 67 4.82 22.11 -10.04
CA LEU A 67 4.11 23.26 -10.59
C LEU A 67 4.55 24.57 -9.89
N LYS A 68 4.72 24.54 -8.56
CA LYS A 68 5.22 25.68 -7.79
C LYS A 68 6.63 26.09 -8.25
N ARG A 69 7.54 25.13 -8.40
CA ARG A 69 8.92 25.36 -8.87
C ARG A 69 8.97 25.94 -10.28
N TYR A 70 8.14 25.40 -11.18
CA TYR A 70 8.04 25.93 -12.54
C TYR A 70 7.54 27.38 -12.55
N ALA A 71 6.60 27.72 -11.65
CA ALA A 71 6.07 29.08 -11.53
C ALA A 71 7.03 30.06 -10.84
N SER A 72 7.89 29.61 -9.92
CA SER A 72 8.81 30.48 -9.16
C SER A 72 10.20 30.64 -9.77
N GLU A 73 10.55 29.91 -10.83
CA GLU A 73 11.91 29.81 -11.39
C GLU A 73 13.00 29.39 -10.36
N GLU A 74 12.62 29.00 -9.15
CA GLU A 74 13.51 28.58 -8.07
C GLU A 74 13.66 27.05 -8.09
N PHE A 75 14.88 26.61 -8.42
CA PHE A 75 15.29 25.20 -8.37
C PHE A 75 16.11 24.94 -7.10
N GLU A 76 15.49 25.06 -5.93
CA GLU A 76 16.07 24.56 -4.68
C GLU A 76 16.08 23.02 -4.64
N GLU A 77 16.80 22.43 -3.68
CA GLU A 77 16.94 20.97 -3.53
C GLU A 77 15.59 20.25 -3.56
N LEU A 78 15.53 19.10 -4.23
CA LEU A 78 14.31 18.29 -4.33
C LEU A 78 13.82 17.93 -2.91
N PRO A 79 12.51 17.98 -2.66
CA PRO A 79 11.99 17.52 -1.39
C PRO A 79 12.33 16.04 -1.23
N GLU A 80 12.54 15.56 -0.01
CA GLU A 80 12.54 14.13 0.23
C GLU A 80 11.16 13.58 -0.11
N LEU A 81 11.09 12.84 -1.22
CA LEU A 81 9.86 12.20 -1.64
C LEU A 81 9.57 11.04 -0.70
N PRO A 82 8.33 10.92 -0.17
CA PRO A 82 7.96 9.77 0.62
C PRO A 82 8.13 8.51 -0.24
N GLU A 83 8.84 7.51 0.31
CA GLU A 83 9.04 6.23 -0.35
C GLU A 83 7.67 5.58 -0.59
N ILE A 84 7.35 5.36 -1.86
CA ILE A 84 6.13 4.68 -2.26
C ILE A 84 6.40 3.17 -2.16
N PRO A 85 5.71 2.42 -1.28
CA PRO A 85 5.92 0.98 -1.14
C PRO A 85 5.21 0.21 -2.28
N SER A 86 5.63 0.46 -3.52
CA SER A 86 5.03 -0.12 -4.75
C SER A 86 5.06 -1.64 -4.73
N GLU A 87 6.18 -2.25 -4.33
CA GLU A 87 6.33 -3.72 -4.24
C GLU A 87 5.36 -4.35 -3.24
N LYS A 88 5.13 -3.68 -2.10
CA LYS A 88 4.16 -4.15 -1.10
C LYS A 88 2.74 -4.06 -1.64
N LEU A 89 2.41 -2.99 -2.35
CA LEU A 89 1.11 -2.81 -2.97
C LEU A 89 0.89 -3.85 -4.07
N LYS A 90 1.87 -4.08 -4.95
CA LYS A 90 1.86 -5.11 -5.99
C LYS A 90 1.63 -6.51 -5.42
N MET A 91 2.35 -6.85 -4.36
CA MET A 91 2.16 -8.12 -3.64
C MET A 91 0.73 -8.24 -3.11
N LEU A 92 0.23 -7.22 -2.40
CA LEU A 92 -1.10 -7.27 -1.80
C LEU A 92 -2.21 -7.36 -2.85
N VAL A 93 -2.11 -6.59 -3.94
CA VAL A 93 -3.04 -6.66 -5.07
C VAL A 93 -2.99 -8.06 -5.68
N GLY A 94 -1.81 -8.59 -5.98
CA GLY A 94 -1.65 -9.92 -6.57
C GLY A 94 -2.24 -11.06 -5.73
N PHE A 95 -2.12 -10.99 -4.40
CA PHE A 95 -2.61 -12.06 -3.51
C PHE A 95 -4.07 -11.91 -3.09
N TYR A 96 -4.55 -10.68 -2.89
CA TYR A 96 -5.85 -10.44 -2.25
C TYR A 96 -6.88 -9.79 -3.18
N ALA A 97 -6.45 -9.07 -4.23
CA ALA A 97 -7.32 -8.35 -5.15
C ALA A 97 -6.85 -8.53 -6.60
N SER A 98 -6.68 -9.78 -7.03
CA SER A 98 -6.10 -10.14 -8.33
C SER A 98 -6.84 -9.53 -9.53
N GLU A 99 -8.14 -9.25 -9.36
CA GLU A 99 -8.99 -8.54 -10.32
C GLU A 99 -8.55 -7.10 -10.60
N LEU A 100 -7.74 -6.49 -9.72
CA LEU A 100 -7.19 -5.15 -9.89
C LEU A 100 -5.78 -5.17 -10.49
N ASN A 101 -5.19 -6.34 -10.77
CA ASN A 101 -3.82 -6.43 -11.28
C ASN A 101 -3.64 -5.64 -12.58
N ASP A 102 -4.57 -5.78 -13.53
CA ASP A 102 -4.46 -5.11 -14.83
C ASP A 102 -4.49 -3.59 -14.66
N SER A 103 -5.45 -3.08 -13.89
CA SER A 103 -5.55 -1.65 -13.57
C SER A 103 -4.34 -1.14 -12.79
N PHE A 104 -3.76 -1.95 -11.92
CA PHE A 104 -2.56 -1.60 -11.18
C PHE A 104 -1.34 -1.49 -12.09
N GLN A 105 -1.17 -2.41 -13.05
CA GLN A 105 -0.10 -2.35 -14.04
C GLN A 105 -0.22 -1.10 -14.93
N ASP A 106 -1.43 -0.71 -15.31
CA ASP A 106 -1.67 0.52 -16.06
C ASP A 106 -1.22 1.75 -15.25
N VAL A 107 -1.57 1.81 -13.95
CA VAL A 107 -1.15 2.91 -13.06
C VAL A 107 0.37 2.95 -12.84
N GLU A 108 1.04 1.80 -12.70
CA GLU A 108 2.50 1.75 -12.62
C GLU A 108 3.14 2.30 -13.90
N LYS A 109 2.66 1.87 -15.07
CA LYS A 109 3.17 2.30 -16.37
C LYS A 109 2.94 3.79 -16.62
N GLU A 110 1.76 4.31 -16.28
CA GLU A 110 1.48 5.74 -16.36
C GLU A 110 2.37 6.54 -15.39
N GLY A 111 2.60 6.00 -14.18
CA GLY A 111 3.51 6.58 -13.20
C GLY A 111 4.95 6.70 -13.71
N GLU A 112 5.49 5.65 -14.34
CA GLU A 112 6.83 5.67 -14.97
C GLU A 112 6.91 6.69 -16.12
N THR A 113 5.86 6.75 -16.94
CA THR A 113 5.78 7.70 -18.06
C THR A 113 5.78 9.13 -17.53
N TYR A 114 4.97 9.40 -16.48
CA TYR A 114 4.92 10.69 -15.82
C TYR A 114 6.24 11.07 -15.17
N GLY A 115 6.88 10.13 -14.45
CA GLY A 115 8.19 10.33 -13.83
C GLY A 115 9.25 10.70 -14.85
N THR A 116 9.24 10.02 -16.01
CA THR A 116 10.15 10.31 -17.13
C THR A 116 9.92 11.71 -17.70
N LEU A 117 8.67 12.08 -17.99
CA LEU A 117 8.31 13.40 -18.49
C LEU A 117 8.75 14.51 -17.53
N ILE A 118 8.51 14.30 -16.24
CA ILE A 118 8.94 15.22 -15.19
C ILE A 118 10.46 15.35 -15.16
N GLY A 119 11.19 14.23 -15.20
CA GLY A 119 12.65 14.22 -15.20
C GLY A 119 13.23 15.00 -16.37
N ASP A 120 12.69 14.78 -17.58
CA ASP A 120 13.11 15.48 -18.79
C ASP A 120 12.87 16.99 -18.69
N HIS A 121 11.72 17.41 -18.16
CA HIS A 121 11.41 18.82 -17.95
C HIS A 121 12.32 19.48 -16.91
N LEU A 122 12.61 18.80 -15.80
CA LEU A 122 13.57 19.30 -14.79
C LEU A 122 14.96 19.47 -15.39
N VAL A 123 15.46 18.49 -16.13
CA VAL A 123 16.78 18.55 -16.77
C VAL A 123 16.82 19.68 -17.79
N ALA A 124 15.77 19.85 -18.60
CA ALA A 124 15.67 20.94 -19.55
C ALA A 124 15.68 22.31 -18.87
N ALA A 125 14.93 22.47 -17.77
CA ALA A 125 14.84 23.71 -17.03
C ALA A 125 16.16 24.05 -16.31
N ALA A 126 16.83 23.06 -15.70
CA ALA A 126 18.15 23.22 -15.09
C ALA A 126 19.23 23.62 -16.12
N ARG A 127 19.14 23.11 -17.36
CA ARG A 127 20.04 23.55 -18.45
C ARG A 127 19.82 25.01 -18.84
N GLN A 128 18.57 25.48 -18.84
CA GLN A 128 18.24 26.86 -19.15
C GLN A 128 18.68 27.84 -18.06
N SER A 129 18.52 27.49 -16.77
CA SER A 129 18.99 28.32 -15.66
C SER A 129 20.51 28.46 -15.67
N LYS A 130 21.25 27.37 -15.90
CA LYS A 130 22.72 27.40 -16.04
C LYS A 130 23.19 28.26 -17.22
N LYS A 131 22.44 28.29 -18.32
CA LYS A 131 22.73 29.12 -19.49
C LYS A 131 22.42 30.61 -19.23
N ARG A 132 21.35 30.92 -18.49
CA ARG A 132 21.01 32.29 -18.05
C ARG A 132 21.97 32.85 -17.00
N ALA A 133 22.60 32.01 -16.18
CA ALA A 133 23.62 32.43 -15.20
C ALA A 133 25.01 32.69 -15.82
N SER A 134 25.21 32.39 -17.12
CA SER A 134 26.47 32.62 -17.83
C SER A 134 26.39 33.65 -18.98
N PRO A 135 26.05 34.92 -18.74
CA PRO A 135 26.44 36.01 -19.63
C PRO A 135 27.51 36.90 -18.98
N SER A 136 28.55 37.21 -19.74
CA SER A 136 29.56 38.27 -19.52
C SER A 136 30.67 38.10 -18.46
N SER A 137 31.55 37.09 -18.60
CA SER A 137 32.95 37.20 -18.11
C SER A 137 33.97 37.45 -19.24
N PHE A 138 33.51 37.76 -20.44
CA PHE A 138 34.38 38.04 -21.60
C PHE A 138 34.05 39.40 -22.22
N ILE A 139 34.36 40.49 -21.51
CA ILE A 139 34.86 41.69 -22.18
C ILE A 139 36.09 42.16 -21.39
N ASN A 140 37.21 41.56 -21.79
CA ASN A 140 38.54 42.08 -21.55
C ASN A 140 38.67 43.43 -22.28
N ARG A 141 38.45 44.56 -21.58
CA ARG A 141 38.93 45.88 -22.04
C ARG A 141 40.32 46.11 -21.50
N GLY A 142 41.28 45.36 -22.05
CA GLY A 142 42.65 45.80 -22.13
C GLY A 142 42.83 46.60 -23.42
N LYS A 143 42.92 47.93 -23.29
CA LYS A 143 43.74 48.88 -24.05
C LYS A 143 43.19 50.29 -23.89
#